data_AF-A0A771QC93-F1
#
_entry.id   AF-A0A771QC93-F1
#
_cell.length_a   1.000
_cell.length_b   1.000
_cell.length_c   1.000
_cell.angle_alpha   90.00
_cell.angle_beta   90.00
_cell.angle_gamma   90.00
#
_symmetry.space_group_name_H-M   'P 1'
#
loop_
_entity.id
_entity.type
_entity.pdbx_description
1 polymer ?
#
loop_
_entity_poly.entity_id
_entity_poly.type
_entity_poly.pdbx_seq_one_letter_code
_entity_poly.pdbx_strand_id
1 'polypeptide(L)'
;ERVIHELLQKRFLTKQKRSLAAFHREVTQVCKAQKLRVPARNTVALRIASLDPRKVIRRREGQDAARDLQGVGGEPPAVTAPLEQVQIDHTVIDLIVVDDRDRQPIGRPYLTLAIDVFTRCVLGMVVTLEAPSAPIYCSQR
;
A
#
# COMPACT_ATOMS: atom_id res chain seq x y z
N GLU A 1 12.47 19.24 -22.76
CA GLU A 1 11.57 18.82 -21.67
C GLU A 1 10.10 18.64 -22.12
N ARG A 2 9.53 19.56 -22.92
CA ARG A 2 8.15 19.48 -23.47
C ARG A 2 7.75 18.10 -24.02
N VAL A 3 8.60 17.48 -24.85
CA VAL A 3 8.33 16.17 -25.47
C VAL A 3 8.04 15.07 -24.44
N ILE A 4 8.80 15.03 -23.34
CA ILE A 4 8.60 14.02 -22.28
C ILE A 4 7.24 14.24 -21.60
N HIS A 5 6.89 15.49 -21.31
CA HIS A 5 5.62 15.83 -20.66
C HIS A 5 4.41 15.47 -21.54
N GLU A 6 4.48 15.78 -22.83
CA GLU A 6 3.42 15.43 -23.78
C GLU A 6 3.24 13.92 -23.92
N LEU A 7 4.35 13.17 -24.05
CA LEU A 7 4.31 11.71 -24.15
C LEU A 7 3.84 11.07 -22.84
N LEU A 8 4.18 11.64 -21.68
CA LEU A 8 3.66 11.18 -20.39
C LEU A 8 2.13 11.23 -20.38
N GLN A 9 1.54 12.35 -20.79
CA GLN A 9 0.08 12.51 -20.83
C GLN A 9 -0.58 11.58 -21.85
N LYS A 10 -0.03 11.51 -23.07
CA LYS A 10 -0.65 10.79 -24.20
C LYS A 10 -0.44 9.27 -24.18
N ARG A 11 0.68 8.80 -23.63
CA ARG A 11 1.13 7.41 -23.78
C ARG A 11 1.33 6.68 -22.45
N PHE A 12 1.80 7.38 -21.41
CA PHE A 12 2.12 6.74 -20.13
C PHE A 12 0.96 6.76 -19.13
N LEU A 13 0.25 7.88 -19.01
CA LEU A 13 -0.89 8.07 -18.11
C LEU A 13 -2.19 7.55 -18.75
N THR A 14 -2.18 6.28 -19.14
CA THR A 14 -3.30 5.60 -19.81
C THR A 14 -3.57 4.24 -19.16
N LYS A 15 -4.78 3.70 -19.35
CA LYS A 15 -5.18 2.38 -18.86
C LYS A 15 -4.40 1.21 -19.47
N GLN A 16 -3.67 1.43 -20.58
CA GLN A 16 -2.76 0.42 -21.15
C GLN A 16 -1.57 0.09 -20.24
N LYS A 17 -1.28 0.91 -19.22
CA LYS A 17 -0.22 0.68 -18.23
C LYS A 17 1.15 0.29 -18.83
N ARG A 18 1.58 0.99 -19.89
CA ARG A 18 2.90 0.74 -20.51
C ARG A 18 4.03 0.77 -19.47
N SER A 19 4.99 -0.14 -19.66
CA SER A 19 6.18 -0.22 -18.80
C SER A 19 7.12 0.97 -19.05
N LEU A 20 7.95 1.30 -18.05
CA LEU A 20 8.98 2.33 -18.18
C LEU A 20 9.91 2.06 -19.38
N ALA A 21 10.25 0.80 -19.63
CA ALA A 21 11.12 0.42 -20.75
C ALA A 21 10.44 0.63 -22.11
N ALA A 22 9.14 0.34 -22.23
CA ALA A 22 8.39 0.63 -23.46
C ALA A 22 8.25 2.15 -23.68
N PHE A 23 7.96 2.89 -22.61
CA PHE A 23 7.84 4.34 -22.67
C PHE A 23 9.16 5.03 -23.04
N HIS A 24 10.29 4.61 -22.44
CA HIS A 24 11.60 5.16 -22.77
C HIS A 24 12.01 4.91 -24.23
N ARG A 25 11.66 3.74 -24.78
CA ARG A 25 11.87 3.44 -26.21
C ARG A 25 11.12 4.43 -27.11
N GLU A 26 9.86 4.72 -26.79
CA GLU A 26 9.04 5.66 -27.55
C GLU A 26 9.57 7.11 -27.43
N VAL A 27 9.94 7.54 -26.21
CA VAL A 27 10.60 8.84 -26.00
C VAL A 27 11.88 8.95 -26.83
N THR A 28 12.68 7.89 -26.89
CA THR A 28 13.90 7.84 -27.69
C THR A 28 13.62 8.01 -29.18
N GLN A 29 12.60 7.32 -29.70
CA GLN A 29 12.21 7.41 -31.12
C GLN A 29 11.76 8.84 -31.48
N VAL A 30 10.91 9.46 -30.66
CA VAL A 30 10.42 10.82 -30.91
C VAL A 30 11.55 11.84 -30.82
N CYS A 31 12.44 11.72 -29.82
CA CYS A 31 13.60 12.60 -29.69
C CYS A 31 14.53 12.49 -30.91
N LYS A 32 14.81 11.27 -31.40
CA LYS A 32 15.62 11.06 -32.61
C LYS A 32 14.99 11.67 -33.85
N ALA A 33 13.68 11.47 -34.07
CA ALA A 33 12.96 12.03 -35.20
C ALA A 33 12.99 13.57 -35.21
N GLN A 34 12.96 14.19 -34.02
CA GLN A 34 13.04 15.64 -33.86
C GLN A 34 14.47 16.18 -33.72
N LYS A 35 15.50 15.33 -33.90
CA LYS A 35 16.93 15.67 -33.72
C LYS A 35 17.23 16.29 -32.33
N LEU A 36 16.51 15.85 -31.31
CA LEU A 36 16.71 16.26 -29.92
C LEU A 36 17.61 15.27 -29.18
N ARG A 37 18.30 15.76 -28.15
CA ARG A 37 19.09 14.92 -27.24
C ARG A 37 18.17 13.91 -26.54
N VAL A 38 18.53 12.62 -26.64
CA VAL A 38 17.80 11.53 -26.02
C VAL A 38 18.07 11.53 -24.50
N PRO A 39 17.02 11.51 -23.65
CA PRO A 39 17.21 11.42 -22.21
C PRO A 39 17.64 10.01 -21.78
N ALA A 40 18.46 9.93 -20.74
CA ALA A 40 18.76 8.66 -20.10
C ALA A 40 17.49 8.05 -19.49
N ARG A 41 17.45 6.71 -19.41
CA ARG A 41 16.31 5.99 -18.81
C ARG A 41 16.01 6.48 -17.39
N ASN A 42 17.06 6.77 -16.61
CA ASN A 42 16.92 7.27 -15.24
C ASN A 42 16.26 8.66 -15.19
N THR A 43 16.58 9.55 -16.14
CA THR A 43 15.93 10.87 -16.25
C THR A 43 14.42 10.74 -16.47
N VAL A 44 14.00 9.80 -17.31
CA VAL A 44 12.57 9.52 -17.54
C VAL A 44 11.92 8.91 -16.29
N ALA A 45 12.62 8.01 -15.60
CA ALA A 45 12.13 7.40 -14.36
C ALA A 45 11.91 8.45 -13.26
N LEU A 46 12.89 9.34 -13.04
CA LEU A 46 12.78 10.45 -12.10
C LEU A 46 11.61 11.37 -12.43
N ARG A 47 11.36 11.64 -13.71
CA ARG A 47 10.23 12.48 -14.12
C ARG A 47 8.87 11.83 -13.91
N ILE A 48 8.81 10.50 -13.96
CA ILE A 48 7.61 9.74 -13.58
C ILE A 48 7.43 9.76 -12.07
N ALA A 49 8.51 9.57 -11.31
CA ALA A 49 8.50 9.58 -9.85
C ALA A 49 8.10 10.95 -9.27
N SER A 50 8.40 12.05 -9.98
CA SER A 50 7.98 13.40 -9.58
C SER A 50 6.50 13.70 -9.84
N LEU A 51 5.74 12.78 -10.46
CA LEU A 51 4.30 12.95 -10.64
C LEU A 51 3.56 12.62 -9.34
N ASP A 52 2.48 13.35 -9.09
CA ASP A 52 1.55 13.04 -7.99
C ASP A 52 1.04 11.59 -8.11
N PRO A 53 1.37 10.70 -7.14
CA PRO A 53 0.99 9.29 -7.18
C PRO A 53 -0.52 9.09 -7.32
N ARG A 54 -1.33 9.96 -6.72
CA ARG A 54 -2.80 9.90 -6.80
C ARG A 54 -3.27 10.11 -8.24
N LYS A 55 -2.70 11.09 -8.94
CA LYS A 55 -3.03 11.35 -10.35
C LYS A 55 -2.58 10.21 -11.26
N VAL A 56 -1.41 9.62 -10.97
CA VAL A 56 -0.89 8.48 -11.73
C VAL A 56 -1.81 7.27 -11.58
N ILE A 57 -2.17 6.89 -10.36
CA ILE A 57 -3.03 5.74 -10.09
C ILE A 57 -4.44 5.98 -10.61
N ARG A 58 -5.02 7.16 -10.39
CA ARG A 58 -6.34 7.51 -10.95
C ARG A 58 -6.38 7.37 -12.47
N ARG A 59 -5.33 7.80 -13.17
CA ARG A 59 -5.24 7.73 -14.65
C ARG A 59 -4.95 6.32 -15.17
N ARG A 60 -4.13 5.55 -14.47
CA ARG A 60 -3.66 4.23 -14.93
C ARG A 60 -4.52 3.07 -14.44
N GLU A 61 -5.10 3.18 -13.26
CA GLU A 61 -5.78 2.10 -12.54
C GLU A 61 -7.27 2.36 -12.33
N GLY A 62 -7.68 3.62 -12.41
CA GLY A 62 -9.08 4.03 -12.28
C GLY A 62 -9.36 4.72 -10.95
N GLN A 63 -10.59 5.19 -10.80
CA GLN A 63 -11.00 5.96 -9.62
C GLN A 63 -11.02 5.11 -8.35
N ASP A 64 -11.39 3.83 -8.46
CA ASP A 64 -11.52 2.94 -7.29
C ASP A 64 -10.16 2.58 -6.70
N ALA A 65 -9.18 2.22 -7.52
CA ALA A 65 -7.80 1.98 -7.07
C ALA A 65 -7.12 3.25 -6.48
N ALA A 66 -7.60 4.45 -6.85
CA ALA A 66 -7.12 5.69 -6.26
C ALA A 66 -7.76 5.99 -4.89
N ARG A 67 -8.87 5.34 -4.53
CA ARG A 67 -9.52 5.51 -3.21
C ARG A 67 -8.69 4.88 -2.10
N ASP A 68 -7.97 3.80 -2.37
CA ASP A 68 -7.07 3.17 -1.38
C ASP A 68 -5.93 4.11 -0.93
N LEU A 69 -5.59 5.12 -1.74
CA LEU A 69 -4.65 6.20 -1.40
C LEU A 69 -5.32 7.48 -0.87
N GLN A 70 -6.65 7.56 -0.95
CA GLN A 70 -7.42 8.50 -0.17
C GLN A 70 -7.60 7.86 1.21
N GLY A 71 -6.64 8.11 2.11
CA GLY A 71 -6.93 7.98 3.54
C GLY A 71 -8.24 8.71 3.80
N VAL A 72 -9.26 7.96 4.24
CA VAL A 72 -10.61 8.48 4.46
C VAL A 72 -10.65 9.40 5.70
N GLY A 73 -9.62 9.36 6.53
CA GLY A 73 -9.40 10.30 7.63
C GLY A 73 -8.43 11.41 7.24
N GLY A 74 -8.64 12.60 7.79
CA GLY A 74 -7.61 13.63 7.85
C GLY A 74 -6.37 13.15 8.61
N GLU A 75 -5.46 14.07 8.91
CA GLU A 75 -4.33 13.75 9.79
C GLU A 75 -4.88 13.30 11.16
N PRO A 76 -4.58 12.07 11.61
CA PRO A 76 -5.02 11.64 12.93
C PRO A 76 -4.39 12.56 13.99
N PRO A 77 -5.13 12.91 15.05
CA PRO A 77 -4.60 13.77 16.11
C PRO A 77 -3.32 13.16 16.68
N ALA A 78 -2.36 14.03 17.04
CA ALA A 78 -1.12 13.60 17.65
C ALA A 78 -1.42 12.96 19.02
N VAL A 79 -0.89 11.76 19.24
CA VAL A 79 -0.91 11.08 20.55
C VAL A 79 0.32 11.56 21.33
N THR A 80 0.12 12.12 22.51
CA THR A 80 1.12 12.86 23.29
C THR A 80 1.57 12.17 24.56
N ALA A 81 0.84 11.16 25.04
CA ALA A 81 1.16 10.41 26.25
C ALA A 81 0.89 8.90 26.12
N PRO A 82 1.58 8.05 26.92
CA PRO A 82 1.24 6.63 27.02
C PRO A 82 -0.22 6.42 27.42
N LEU A 83 -0.87 5.40 26.85
CA LEU A 83 -2.26 5.01 27.10
C LEU A 83 -3.32 6.04 26.66
N GLU A 84 -2.93 7.13 26.01
CA GLU A 84 -3.87 8.09 25.43
C GLU A 84 -4.66 7.47 24.26
N GLN A 85 -4.02 6.58 23.50
CA GLN A 85 -4.66 5.82 22.43
C GLN A 85 -4.09 4.41 22.34
N VAL A 86 -4.99 3.42 22.37
CA VAL A 86 -4.67 2.01 22.12
C VAL A 86 -5.32 1.58 20.82
N GLN A 87 -4.53 0.96 19.95
CA GLN A 87 -5.01 0.33 18.72
C GLN A 87 -5.14 -1.17 18.94
N ILE A 88 -6.30 -1.71 18.56
CA ILE A 88 -6.55 -3.16 18.55
C ILE A 88 -6.55 -3.62 17.10
N ASP A 89 -5.66 -4.54 16.77
CA ASP A 89 -5.58 -5.15 15.45
C ASP A 89 -5.77 -6.66 15.54
N HIS A 90 -6.42 -7.24 14.52
CA HIS A 90 -6.67 -8.67 14.41
C HIS A 90 -6.13 -9.19 13.10
N THR A 91 -5.30 -10.22 13.14
CA THR A 91 -4.73 -10.83 11.95
C THR A 91 -4.81 -12.34 12.01
N VAL A 92 -5.03 -12.98 10.86
CA VAL A 92 -4.92 -14.44 10.75
C VAL A 92 -3.44 -14.79 10.69
N ILE A 93 -2.95 -15.57 11.64
CA ILE A 93 -1.55 -15.98 11.67
C ILE A 93 -1.26 -16.96 10.53
N ASP A 94 -0.07 -16.87 9.94
CA ASP A 94 0.42 -17.84 8.95
C ASP A 94 1.01 -19.10 9.58
N LEU A 95 0.20 -19.73 10.43
CA LEU A 95 0.51 -21.00 11.10
C LEU A 95 -0.76 -21.87 11.10
N ILE A 96 -0.60 -23.17 10.93
CA ILE A 96 -1.69 -24.14 11.08
C ILE A 96 -1.53 -24.82 12.44
N VAL A 97 -2.54 -24.70 13.29
CA VAL A 97 -2.63 -25.42 14.56
C VAL A 97 -3.07 -26.84 14.26
N VAL A 98 -2.43 -27.82 14.90
CA VAL A 98 -2.73 -29.25 14.78
C VAL A 98 -3.17 -29.82 16.12
N ASP A 99 -4.00 -30.86 16.08
CA ASP A 99 -4.32 -31.67 17.25
C ASP A 99 -3.06 -32.40 17.77
N ASP A 100 -2.94 -32.52 19.09
CA ASP A 100 -1.73 -33.08 19.71
C ASP A 100 -1.63 -34.62 19.55
N ARG A 101 -2.76 -35.32 19.47
CA ARG A 101 -2.79 -36.79 19.39
C ARG A 101 -2.54 -37.28 17.98
N ASP A 102 -3.36 -36.80 17.03
CA ASP A 102 -3.39 -37.35 15.67
C ASP A 102 -2.73 -36.42 14.64
N ARG A 103 -2.21 -35.26 15.09
CA ARG A 103 -1.59 -34.22 14.24
C ARG A 103 -2.48 -33.73 13.11
N GLN A 104 -3.80 -33.86 13.28
CA GLN A 104 -4.78 -33.40 12.31
C GLN A 104 -4.87 -31.87 12.32
N PRO A 105 -4.97 -31.21 11.15
CA PRO A 105 -5.06 -29.76 11.07
C PRO A 105 -6.39 -29.27 11.64
N ILE A 106 -6.33 -28.37 12.62
CA ILE A 106 -7.49 -27.71 13.22
C ILE A 106 -7.82 -26.44 12.44
N GLY A 107 -6.80 -25.64 12.09
CA GLY A 107 -6.98 -24.41 11.33
C GLY A 107 -5.94 -23.34 11.61
N ARG A 108 -6.16 -22.15 11.05
CA ARG A 108 -5.31 -20.97 11.28
C ARG A 108 -5.90 -20.12 12.40
N PRO A 109 -5.13 -19.76 13.43
CA PRO A 109 -5.63 -18.93 14.52
C PRO A 109 -5.61 -17.45 14.14
N TYR A 110 -6.47 -16.69 14.79
CA TYR A 110 -6.45 -15.24 14.84
C TYR A 110 -5.57 -14.77 16.01
N LEU A 111 -4.69 -13.81 15.75
CA LEU A 111 -3.97 -13.02 16.75
C LEU A 111 -4.63 -11.67 16.89
N THR A 112 -5.01 -11.33 18.11
CA THR A 112 -5.47 -9.99 18.50
C THR A 112 -4.39 -9.33 19.35
N LEU A 113 -3.98 -8.12 19.00
CA LEU A 113 -3.00 -7.33 19.78
C LEU A 113 -3.61 -6.00 20.21
N ALA A 114 -3.38 -5.59 21.45
CA ALA A 114 -3.60 -4.24 21.93
C ALA A 114 -2.26 -3.50 21.99
N ILE A 115 -2.10 -2.45 21.19
CA ILE A 115 -0.85 -1.71 21.02
C ILE A 115 -1.05 -0.26 21.45
N ASP A 116 -0.25 0.21 22.40
CA ASP A 116 -0.20 1.64 22.75
C ASP A 116 0.45 2.43 21.61
N VAL A 117 -0.27 3.44 21.08
CA VAL A 117 0.17 4.17 19.89
C VAL A 117 1.40 5.03 20.18
N PHE A 118 1.50 5.58 21.38
CA PHE A 118 2.60 6.46 21.79
C PHE A 118 3.91 5.69 21.97
N THR A 119 3.92 4.66 22.82
CA THR A 119 5.13 3.89 23.16
C THR A 119 5.41 2.74 22.20
N ARG A 120 4.42 2.30 21.41
CA ARG A 120 4.45 1.05 20.62
C ARG A 120 4.54 -0.23 21.45
N CYS A 121 4.32 -0.15 22.76
CA CYS A 121 4.27 -1.33 23.62
C CYS A 121 3.01 -2.15 23.36
N VAL A 122 3.15 -3.47 23.38
CA VAL A 122 2.03 -4.42 23.39
C VAL A 122 1.50 -4.51 24.82
N LEU A 123 0.24 -4.13 25.03
CA LEU A 123 -0.42 -4.14 26.33
C LEU A 123 -1.04 -5.51 26.64
N GLY A 124 -1.45 -6.24 25.59
CA GLY A 124 -2.09 -7.53 25.71
C GLY A 124 -2.22 -8.24 24.36
N MET A 125 -2.40 -9.55 24.42
CA MET A 125 -2.66 -10.37 23.24
C MET A 125 -3.63 -11.50 23.52
N VAL A 126 -4.40 -11.89 22.51
CA VAL A 126 -5.25 -13.08 22.51
C VAL A 126 -5.00 -13.87 21.22
N VAL A 127 -4.78 -15.17 21.36
CA VAL A 127 -4.70 -16.12 20.24
C VAL A 127 -5.89 -17.07 20.35
N THR A 128 -6.69 -17.14 19.30
CA THR A 128 -7.91 -17.97 19.27
C THR A 128 -8.16 -18.51 17.88
N LEU A 129 -8.84 -19.65 17.78
CA LEU A 129 -9.35 -20.18 16.50
C LEU A 129 -10.67 -19.53 16.09
N GLU A 130 -11.32 -18.81 17.00
CA GLU A 130 -12.55 -18.08 16.73
C GLU A 130 -12.28 -16.76 16.01
N ALA A 131 -13.15 -16.41 15.06
CA ALA A 131 -13.08 -15.12 14.40
C ALA A 131 -13.31 -13.97 15.41
N PRO A 132 -12.73 -12.78 15.17
CA PRO A 132 -12.93 -11.62 16.03
C PRO A 132 -14.42 -11.30 16.23
N SER A 133 -14.86 -11.27 17.48
CA SER A 133 -16.26 -11.05 17.90
C SER A 133 -16.32 -10.16 19.13
N ALA A 134 -17.45 -9.49 19.38
CA ALA A 134 -17.63 -8.53 20.49
C ALA A 134 -17.05 -8.99 21.86
N PRO A 135 -17.20 -10.26 22.28
CA PRO A 135 -16.59 -10.77 23.51
C PRO A 135 -15.05 -10.67 23.57
N ILE A 136 -14.36 -10.88 22.43
CA ILE A 136 -12.89 -10.81 22.34
C ILE A 136 -12.40 -9.37 22.61
N TYR A 137 -13.21 -8.37 22.28
CA TYR A 137 -12.91 -6.96 22.57
C TYR A 137 -13.22 -6.57 24.01
N CYS A 138 -14.33 -7.05 24.57
CA CYS A 138 -14.78 -6.69 25.92
C CYS A 138 -14.00 -7.38 27.04
N SER A 139 -13.34 -8.51 26.78
CA SER A 139 -12.51 -9.20 27.78
C SER A 139 -11.15 -8.53 28.04
N GLN A 140 -10.81 -7.46 27.31
CA GLN A 140 -9.53 -6.75 27.40
C GLN A 140 -9.65 -5.29 27.88
N ARG A 141 -10.82 -4.89 28.41
CA ARG A 141 -11.02 -3.62 29.11
C ARG A 141 -10.83 -3.76 30.60
#